data_AF-A0A8I1QHT2-F1
#
_entry.id   AF-A0A8I1QHT2-F1
#
_cell.length_a   1.000
_cell.length_b   1.000
_cell.length_c   1.000
_cell.angle_alpha   90.00
_cell.angle_beta   90.00
_cell.angle_gamma   90.00
#
_symmetry.space_group_name_H-M   'P 1'
#
loop_
_entity.id
_entity.type
_entity.pdbx_description
1 polymer ?
#
loop_
_entity_poly.entity_id
_entity_poly.type
_entity_poly.pdbx_seq_one_letter_code
_entity_poly.pdbx_strand_id
1 'polypeptide(L)'
;MGDTKTTLVEFVVQGPAPDEWRMVLVEQGPWAPPLDGHLSRLQDRMYGCVEAALDGQLAERFPQSHGQHVVIQIDCYDLPRREVEEFFDRFSQGVFKYPDYRDALVASPFVKTLRFEIAFDADDRT
;
A
#
# COMPACT_ATOMS: atom_id res chain seq x y z
N MET A 1 22.62 6.53 9.55
CA MET A 1 22.25 7.58 8.57
C MET A 1 21.34 6.89 7.58
N GLY A 2 20.04 6.84 7.89
CA GLY A 2 19.07 6.14 7.05
C GLY A 2 18.70 7.04 5.90
N ASP A 3 18.94 6.57 4.68
CA ASP A 3 18.44 7.21 3.47
C ASP A 3 16.91 7.36 3.63
N THR A 4 16.40 8.58 3.54
CA THR A 4 14.97 8.85 3.59
C THR A 4 14.36 8.27 2.32
N LYS A 5 13.95 6.99 2.37
CA LYS A 5 13.22 6.34 1.28
C LYS A 5 11.95 7.15 1.05
N THR A 6 11.95 7.95 -0.01
CA THR A 6 10.77 8.71 -0.42
C THR A 6 9.79 7.70 -1.01
N THR A 7 8.72 7.39 -0.29
CA THR A 7 7.66 6.53 -0.80
C THR A 7 6.95 7.24 -1.95
N LEU A 8 7.14 6.71 -3.16
CA LEU A 8 6.39 7.12 -4.35
C LEU A 8 5.01 6.46 -4.30
N VAL A 9 4.05 7.19 -3.73
CA VAL A 9 2.63 6.95 -3.96
C VAL A 9 2.24 7.71 -5.23
N GLU A 10 1.61 7.05 -6.20
CA GLU A 10 1.19 7.70 -7.44
C GLU A 10 0.17 8.81 -7.17
N PHE A 11 -0.85 8.52 -6.36
CA PHE A 11 -1.79 9.53 -5.91
C PHE A 11 -2.47 9.14 -4.60
N VAL A 12 -2.89 10.17 -3.87
CA VAL A 12 -3.65 10.06 -2.63
C VAL A 12 -5.05 10.60 -2.89
N VAL A 13 -6.08 9.83 -2.56
CA VAL A 13 -7.49 10.25 -2.71
C VAL A 13 -8.25 10.07 -1.41
N GLN A 14 -9.27 10.90 -1.19
CA GLN A 14 -10.27 10.61 -0.16
C GLN A 14 -11.13 9.44 -0.63
N GLY A 15 -11.32 8.46 0.25
CA GLY A 15 -12.15 7.29 -0.01
C GLY A 15 -13.64 7.63 -0.07
N PRO A 16 -14.51 6.64 -0.31
CA PRO A 16 -15.96 6.84 -0.32
C PRO A 16 -16.51 7.25 1.06
N ALA A 17 -15.80 6.89 2.15
CA ALA A 17 -16.09 7.37 3.48
C ALA A 17 -15.33 8.69 3.76
N PRO A 18 -15.95 9.68 4.43
CA PRO A 18 -15.30 10.97 4.70
C PRO A 18 -14.02 10.86 5.54
N ASP A 19 -13.90 9.80 6.35
CA ASP A 19 -12.80 9.48 7.24
C ASP A 19 -11.82 8.44 6.65
N GLU A 20 -11.90 8.18 5.34
CA GLU A 20 -11.02 7.26 4.63
C GLU A 20 -10.09 8.01 3.67
N TRP A 21 -8.83 7.64 3.69
CA TRP A 21 -7.80 8.11 2.76
C TRP A 21 -7.14 6.92 2.08
N ARG A 22 -6.98 7.00 0.77
CA ARG A 22 -6.37 5.93 -0.02
C ARG A 22 -5.01 6.37 -0.54
N MET A 23 -3.99 5.56 -0.28
CA MET A 23 -2.69 5.64 -0.92
C MET A 23 -2.70 4.63 -2.06
N VAL A 24 -2.73 5.11 -3.30
CA VAL A 24 -2.89 4.25 -4.48
C VAL A 24 -1.53 4.00 -5.11
N LEU A 25 -1.17 2.73 -5.23
CA LEU A 25 -0.05 2.23 -5.99
C LEU A 25 -0.55 1.71 -7.33
N VAL A 26 0.13 2.10 -8.41
CA VAL A 26 -0.15 1.56 -9.74
C VAL A 26 0.97 0.63 -10.17
N GLU A 27 0.60 -0.59 -10.55
CA GLU A 27 1.50 -1.58 -11.14
C GLU A 27 1.03 -1.92 -12.54
N GLN A 28 1.93 -1.73 -13.51
CA GLN A 28 1.68 -1.96 -14.92
C GLN A 28 2.61 -3.04 -15.45
N GLY A 29 2.06 -3.94 -16.25
CA GLY A 29 2.79 -4.99 -16.93
C GLY A 29 3.02 -4.72 -18.42
N PRO A 30 3.36 -5.78 -19.18
CA PRO A 30 3.47 -7.17 -18.72
C PRO A 30 4.73 -7.39 -17.86
N TRP A 31 4.63 -8.21 -16.82
CA TRP A 31 5.81 -8.67 -16.05
C TRP A 31 6.42 -9.91 -16.69
N ALA A 32 7.68 -9.81 -17.11
CA ALA A 32 8.40 -10.93 -17.67
C ALA A 32 9.00 -11.81 -16.54
N PRO A 33 9.00 -13.14 -16.69
CA PRO A 33 9.74 -14.01 -15.79
C PRO A 33 11.25 -13.72 -15.82
N PRO A 34 11.97 -13.86 -14.69
CA PRO A 34 11.48 -14.29 -13.37
C PRO A 34 10.72 -13.17 -12.62
N LEU A 35 9.65 -13.55 -11.92
CA LEU A 35 8.77 -12.59 -11.23
C LEU A 35 9.33 -12.08 -9.90
N ASP A 36 10.35 -12.71 -9.33
CA ASP A 36 10.88 -12.40 -7.99
C ASP A 36 11.29 -10.93 -7.85
N GLY A 37 11.94 -10.37 -8.88
CA GLY A 37 12.36 -8.96 -8.88
C GLY A 37 11.17 -8.00 -8.87
N HIS A 38 10.11 -8.31 -9.62
CA HIS A 38 8.88 -7.51 -9.66
C HIS A 38 8.13 -7.58 -8.33
N LEU A 39 8.01 -8.78 -7.75
CA LEU A 39 7.37 -8.99 -6.45
C LEU A 39 8.15 -8.32 -5.32
N SER A 40 9.48 -8.38 -5.33
CA SER A 40 10.33 -7.68 -4.36
C SER A 40 10.15 -6.15 -4.46
N ARG A 41 10.05 -5.61 -5.68
CA ARG A 41 9.77 -4.18 -5.87
C ARG A 41 8.40 -3.81 -5.32
N LEU A 42 7.37 -4.61 -5.59
CA LEU A 42 6.03 -4.37 -5.05
C LEU A 42 6.05 -4.43 -3.52
N GLN A 43 6.78 -5.39 -2.93
CA GLN A 43 6.97 -5.50 -1.48
C GLN A 43 7.53 -4.20 -0.88
N ASP A 44 8.62 -3.69 -1.46
CA ASP A 44 9.27 -2.47 -0.97
C ASP A 44 8.33 -1.26 -1.03
N ARG A 45 7.51 -1.16 -2.08
CA ARG A 45 6.52 -0.09 -2.24
C ARG A 45 5.39 -0.19 -1.22
N MET A 46 4.89 -1.41 -0.98
CA MET A 46 3.86 -1.65 0.04
C MET A 46 4.38 -1.31 1.44
N TYR A 47 5.59 -1.74 1.80
CA TYR A 47 6.23 -1.36 3.07
C TYR A 47 6.42 0.15 3.17
N GLY A 48 6.90 0.81 2.11
CA GLY A 48 7.06 2.26 2.10
C GLY A 48 5.75 3.00 2.36
N CYS A 49 4.61 2.48 1.89
CA CYS A 49 3.30 3.05 2.18
C CYS A 49 2.91 2.87 3.65
N VAL A 50 3.18 1.69 4.23
CA VAL A 50 2.95 1.42 5.65
C VAL A 50 3.78 2.38 6.51
N GLU A 51 5.07 2.49 6.24
CA GLU A 51 5.98 3.39 6.97
C GLU A 51 5.54 4.86 6.82
N ALA A 52 5.26 5.32 5.60
CA ALA A 52 4.83 6.70 5.36
C ALA A 52 3.50 7.05 6.07
N ALA A 53 2.58 6.09 6.18
CA ALA A 53 1.35 6.27 6.94
C ALA A 53 1.62 6.33 8.46
N LEU A 54 2.42 5.40 8.98
CA LEU A 54 2.72 5.28 10.40
C LEU A 54 3.58 6.43 10.95
N ASP A 55 4.53 6.91 10.16
CA ASP A 55 5.45 8.01 10.51
C ASP A 55 4.83 9.40 10.30
N GLY A 56 3.61 9.46 9.77
CA GLY A 56 2.89 10.72 9.58
C GLY A 56 3.23 11.48 8.30
N GLN A 57 4.07 10.94 7.41
CA GLN A 57 4.40 11.57 6.13
C GLN A 57 3.15 11.85 5.27
N LEU A 58 2.15 10.97 5.35
CA LEU A 58 0.85 11.21 4.71
C LEU A 58 0.16 12.45 5.30
N ALA A 59 0.09 12.56 6.63
CA ALA A 59 -0.54 13.67 7.34
C ALA A 59 0.23 14.99 7.18
N GLU A 60 1.55 14.95 7.03
CA GLU A 60 2.36 16.13 6.72
C GLU A 60 1.98 16.74 5.37
N ARG A 61 1.74 15.88 4.36
CA ARG A 61 1.35 16.32 3.01
C ARG A 61 -0.13 16.62 2.89
N PHE A 62 -0.97 15.88 3.62
CA PHE A 62 -2.42 15.99 3.61
C PHE A 62 -2.93 16.07 5.06
N PRO A 63 -2.91 17.25 5.71
CA PRO A 63 -3.25 17.41 7.12
C PRO A 63 -4.64 16.87 7.50
N GLN A 64 -5.57 16.84 6.55
CA GLN A 64 -6.91 16.28 6.75
C GLN A 64 -6.93 14.76 6.95
N SER A 65 -5.88 14.05 6.56
CA SER A 65 -5.75 12.60 6.79
C SER A 65 -5.32 12.26 8.21
N HIS A 66 -4.93 13.25 9.02
CA HIS A 66 -4.45 13.01 10.38
C HIS A 66 -5.53 12.34 11.25
N GLY A 67 -5.19 11.19 11.82
CA GLY A 67 -6.06 10.38 12.67
C GLY A 67 -7.19 9.67 11.91
N GLN A 68 -7.12 9.61 10.58
CA GLN A 68 -8.13 8.98 9.73
C GLN A 68 -7.80 7.52 9.43
N HIS A 69 -8.72 6.81 8.78
CA HIS A 69 -8.50 5.48 8.25
C HIS A 69 -7.70 5.56 6.95
N VAL A 70 -6.68 4.71 6.80
CA VAL A 70 -5.87 4.63 5.58
C VAL A 70 -6.06 3.29 4.89
N VAL A 71 -6.25 3.31 3.58
CA VAL A 71 -6.27 2.15 2.69
C VAL A 71 -5.08 2.26 1.76
N ILE A 72 -4.22 1.23 1.73
CA ILE A 72 -3.19 1.08 0.71
C ILE A 72 -3.80 0.25 -0.41
N GLN A 73 -4.08 0.87 -1.54
CA GLN A 73 -4.70 0.24 -2.70
C GLN A 73 -3.65 -0.03 -3.77
N ILE A 74 -3.69 -1.21 -4.40
CA ILE A 74 -2.87 -1.54 -5.55
C ILE A 74 -3.77 -1.72 -6.77
N ASP A 75 -3.59 -0.88 -7.78
CA ASP A 75 -4.24 -1.00 -9.07
C ASP A 75 -3.29 -1.70 -10.04
N CYS A 76 -3.69 -2.89 -10.48
CA CYS A 76 -2.91 -3.78 -11.32
C CYS A 76 -3.44 -3.76 -12.75
N TYR A 77 -2.58 -3.49 -13.73
CA TYR A 77 -2.90 -3.48 -15.15
C TYR A 77 -1.96 -4.42 -15.91
N ASP A 78 -2.51 -5.38 -16.67
CA ASP A 78 -1.75 -6.37 -17.45
C ASP A 78 -0.71 -7.15 -16.61
N LEU A 79 -1.08 -7.57 -15.39
CA LEU A 79 -0.19 -8.29 -14.47
C LEU A 79 -0.48 -9.79 -14.39
N PRO A 80 0.51 -10.61 -14.01
CA PRO A 80 0.28 -12.02 -13.65
C PRO A 80 -0.59 -12.11 -12.39
N ARG A 81 -1.92 -12.13 -12.59
CA ARG A 81 -2.93 -11.96 -11.55
C ARG A 81 -2.73 -12.91 -10.37
N ARG A 82 -2.53 -14.19 -10.65
CA ARG A 82 -2.42 -15.21 -9.61
C ARG A 82 -1.24 -14.94 -8.68
N GLU A 83 -0.07 -14.69 -9.25
CA GLU A 83 1.16 -14.50 -8.50
C GLU A 83 1.13 -13.20 -7.68
N VAL A 84 0.51 -12.16 -8.23
CA VAL A 84 0.31 -10.89 -7.53
C VAL A 84 -0.72 -11.01 -6.41
N GLU A 85 -1.87 -11.66 -6.64
CA GLU A 85 -2.88 -11.92 -5.60
C GLU A 85 -2.30 -12.78 -4.46
N GLU A 86 -1.63 -13.88 -4.78
CA GLU A 86 -0.99 -14.77 -3.78
C GLU A 86 0.09 -14.03 -2.97
N PHE A 87 0.84 -13.12 -3.59
CA PHE A 87 1.80 -12.28 -2.90
C PHE A 87 1.10 -11.24 -1.99
N PHE A 88 0.12 -10.53 -2.54
CA PHE A 88 -0.65 -9.50 -1.84
C PHE A 88 -1.34 -10.05 -0.59
N ASP A 89 -1.98 -11.21 -0.69
CA ASP A 89 -2.66 -11.84 0.44
C ASP A 89 -1.67 -12.19 1.56
N ARG A 90 -0.51 -12.74 1.20
CA ARG A 90 0.54 -13.06 2.18
C ARG A 90 1.08 -11.81 2.87
N PHE A 91 1.30 -10.73 2.11
CA PHE A 91 1.77 -9.46 2.67
C PHE A 91 0.73 -8.84 3.60
N SER A 92 -0.50 -8.64 3.11
CA SER A 92 -1.57 -7.93 3.82
C SER A 92 -1.97 -8.63 5.12
N GLN A 93 -1.94 -9.97 5.14
CA GLN A 93 -2.17 -10.78 6.35
C GLN A 93 -0.92 -10.90 7.24
N GLY A 94 0.27 -10.60 6.72
CA GLY A 94 1.56 -10.84 7.35
C GLY A 94 2.15 -9.62 8.07
N VAL A 95 2.03 -8.43 7.49
CA VAL A 95 2.75 -7.23 7.93
C VAL A 95 2.51 -6.88 9.41
N PHE A 96 1.27 -6.96 9.89
CA PHE A 96 0.94 -6.66 11.30
C PHE A 96 1.13 -7.84 12.26
N LYS A 97 1.69 -8.98 11.80
CA LYS A 97 2.17 -10.05 12.69
C LYS A 97 3.54 -9.71 13.26
N TYR A 98 4.29 -8.80 12.63
CA TYR A 98 5.55 -8.30 13.15
C TYR A 98 5.28 -7.24 14.24
N PRO A 99 5.87 -7.37 15.45
CA PRO A 99 5.63 -6.46 16.56
C PRO A 99 5.87 -4.99 16.20
N ASP A 100 6.95 -4.69 15.46
CA ASP A 100 7.32 -3.33 15.10
C ASP A 100 6.19 -2.58 14.38
N TYR A 101 5.59 -3.20 13.35
CA TYR A 101 4.46 -2.59 12.61
C TYR A 101 3.16 -2.59 13.40
N ARG A 102 2.89 -3.64 14.19
CA ARG A 102 1.69 -3.73 15.01
C ARG A 102 1.69 -2.65 16.10
N ASP A 103 2.79 -2.55 16.82
CA ASP A 103 2.93 -1.65 17.97
C ASP A 103 3.02 -0.19 17.49
N ALA A 104 3.68 0.05 16.34
CA ALA A 104 3.65 1.35 15.67
C ALA A 104 2.23 1.74 15.25
N LEU A 105 1.43 0.82 14.69
CA LEU A 105 0.04 1.11 14.33
C LEU A 105 -0.82 1.43 15.56
N VAL A 106 -0.65 0.70 16.66
CA VAL A 106 -1.38 0.95 17.92
C VAL A 106 -0.99 2.29 18.55
N ALA A 107 0.28 2.68 18.46
CA ALA A 107 0.80 3.91 19.02
C ALA A 107 0.66 5.13 18.11
N SER A 108 0.35 4.94 16.82
CA SER A 108 0.36 6.01 15.83
C SER A 108 -0.72 7.07 16.12
N PRO A 109 -0.36 8.35 16.25
CA PRO A 109 -1.33 9.43 16.30
C PRO A 109 -1.87 9.81 14.91
N PHE A 110 -1.21 9.33 13.85
CA PHE A 110 -1.43 9.78 12.48
C PHE A 110 -2.47 8.96 11.74
N VAL A 111 -2.62 7.68 12.07
CA VAL A 111 -3.58 6.79 11.41
C VAL A 111 -4.35 5.97 12.43
N LYS A 112 -5.67 5.87 12.23
CA LYS A 112 -6.57 5.11 13.12
C LYS A 112 -6.60 3.63 12.80
N THR A 113 -6.61 3.29 11.51
CA THR A 113 -6.43 1.92 11.01
C THR A 113 -5.74 1.96 9.67
N LEU A 114 -5.05 0.87 9.33
CA LEU A 114 -4.47 0.66 8.02
C LEU A 114 -5.02 -0.63 7.41
N ARG A 115 -5.49 -0.57 6.18
CA ARG A 115 -6.05 -1.70 5.41
C ARG A 115 -5.41 -1.78 4.03
N PHE A 116 -5.56 -2.93 3.38
CA PHE A 116 -5.05 -3.17 2.05
C PHE A 116 -6.20 -3.54 1.10
N GLU A 117 -6.17 -3.00 -0.11
CA GLU A 117 -7.07 -3.37 -1.21
C GLU A 117 -6.24 -3.63 -2.48
N ILE A 118 -6.72 -4.54 -3.32
CA ILE A 118 -6.14 -4.79 -4.65
C ILE A 118 -7.26 -4.76 -5.68
N ALA A 119 -7.02 -4.08 -6.78
CA ALA A 119 -7.89 -4.04 -7.94
C ALA A 119 -7.08 -4.49 -9.16
N PHE A 120 -7.70 -5.30 -10.00
CA PHE A 120 -7.18 -5.60 -11.33
C PHE A 120 -8.04 -4.86 -12.33
N ASP A 121 -7.44 -4.49 -13.46
CA ASP A 121 -8.22 -4.16 -14.64
C ASP A 121 -9.27 -5.25 -14.86
N ALA A 122 -10.48 -4.80 -15.19
CA ALA A 122 -11.50 -5.72 -15.66
C ALA A 122 -10.95 -6.29 -16.96
N ASP A 123 -10.36 -7.49 -16.86
CA ASP A 123 -10.06 -8.35 -17.98
C ASP A 123 -11.30 -8.30 -18.88
N ASP A 124 -11.17 -7.64 -20.02
CA ASP A 124 -12.28 -7.31 -20.91
C ASP A 124 -12.77 -8.65 -21.44
N ARG A 125 -13.69 -9.29 -20.70
CA ARG A 125 -14.34 -10.53 -21.11
C ARG A 125 -15.20 -10.21 -22.31
N THR A 126 -14.59 -10.22 -23.49
CA THR A 126 -15.26 -10.29 -24.78
C THR A 126 -14.77 -11.50 -25.55
#